data_AF-A0A9P4HSV0-F1
#
_entry.id   AF-A0A9P4HSV0-F1
#
_cell.length_a   1.000
_cell.length_b   1.000
_cell.length_c   1.000
_cell.angle_alpha   90.00
_cell.angle_beta   90.00
_cell.angle_gamma   90.00
#
_symmetry.space_group_name_H-M   'P 1'
#
loop_
_entity.id
_entity.type
_entity.pdbx_description
1 polymer ?
#
loop_
_entity_poly.entity_id
_entity_poly.type
_entity_poly.pdbx_seq_one_letter_code
_entity_poly.pdbx_strand_id
1 'polypeptide(L)'
;MAPATPTIQTGEGVTLIVEFNIAPESLDLFLSHFKHAVELASAEPECMSFQNQLTKPYMTAYIKATQPLWAEERSAEVWERMEGSFWMKARESVFEKI
;
A
#
# COMPACT_ATOMS: atom_id res chain seq x y z
N MET A 1 21.51 -17.08 -13.01
CA MET A 1 20.43 -17.68 -12.20
C MET A 1 19.15 -16.94 -12.54
N ALA A 2 18.11 -17.64 -12.99
CA ALA A 2 16.79 -17.00 -13.18
C ALA A 2 16.18 -16.72 -11.79
N PRO A 3 15.51 -15.57 -11.59
CA PRO A 3 14.78 -15.34 -10.35
C PRO A 3 13.70 -16.42 -10.20
N ALA A 4 13.59 -16.99 -9.00
CA ALA A 4 12.55 -17.98 -8.71
C ALA A 4 11.18 -17.35 -8.99
N THR A 5 10.33 -18.05 -9.73
CA THR A 5 8.93 -17.63 -9.91
C THR A 5 8.30 -17.53 -8.52
N PRO A 6 7.81 -16.34 -8.11
CA PRO A 6 7.20 -16.20 -6.80
C PRO A 6 6.01 -17.15 -6.73
N THR A 7 6.05 -18.07 -5.77
CA THR A 7 4.93 -18.96 -5.50
C THR A 7 3.82 -18.09 -4.93
N ILE A 8 2.65 -18.06 -5.57
CA ILE A 8 1.48 -17.36 -5.03
C ILE A 8 1.17 -18.01 -3.68
N GLN A 9 1.42 -17.30 -2.58
CA GLN A 9 1.10 -17.82 -1.26
C GLN A 9 -0.42 -18.02 -1.17
N THR A 10 -0.87 -19.25 -0.97
CA THR A 10 -2.27 -19.60 -0.69
C THR A 10 -2.45 -19.62 0.83
N GLY A 11 -2.76 -18.46 1.41
CA GLY A 11 -3.02 -18.28 2.85
C GLY A 11 -3.90 -17.05 3.10
N GLU A 12 -4.26 -16.82 4.35
CA GLU A 12 -4.90 -15.57 4.80
C GLU A 12 -4.03 -14.38 4.39
N GLY A 13 -4.64 -13.33 3.85
CA GLY A 13 -3.90 -12.18 3.35
C GLY A 13 -4.82 -11.00 3.10
N VAL A 14 -4.24 -9.82 3.17
CA VAL A 14 -4.94 -8.56 2.94
C VAL A 14 -4.33 -7.89 1.73
N THR A 15 -5.17 -7.51 0.78
CA THR A 15 -4.81 -6.64 -0.34
C THR A 15 -5.35 -5.25 -0.04
N LEU A 16 -4.47 -4.26 -0.06
CA LEU A 16 -4.87 -2.87 -0.05
C LEU A 16 -4.84 -2.33 -1.48
N ILE A 17 -5.95 -1.77 -1.92
CA ILE A 17 -6.02 -0.99 -3.15
C ILE A 17 -6.13 0.46 -2.73
N VAL A 18 -5.19 1.29 -3.16
CA VAL A 18 -5.21 2.74 -2.90
C VAL A 18 -5.29 3.46 -4.23
N GLU A 19 -6.28 4.35 -4.36
CA GLU A 19 -6.42 5.22 -5.51
C GLU A 19 -5.98 6.63 -5.13
N PHE A 20 -5.17 7.25 -5.99
CA PHE A 20 -4.73 8.63 -5.87
C PHE A 20 -5.12 9.39 -7.12
N ASN A 21 -5.79 10.52 -6.94
CA ASN A 21 -6.02 11.49 -8.00
C ASN A 21 -5.00 12.62 -7.84
N ILE A 22 -4.13 12.77 -8.84
CA ILE A 22 -2.96 13.66 -8.80
C ILE A 22 -2.99 14.54 -10.03
N ALA A 23 -2.76 15.84 -9.84
CA ALA A 23 -2.67 16.78 -10.95
C ALA A 23 -1.44 16.47 -11.84
N PRO A 24 -1.53 16.55 -13.18
CA PRO A 24 -0.45 16.13 -14.08
C PRO A 24 0.91 16.79 -13.78
N GLU A 25 0.90 18.06 -13.39
CA GLU A 25 2.08 18.85 -13.04
C GLU A 25 2.81 18.36 -11.77
N SER A 26 2.11 17.61 -10.91
CA SER A 26 2.64 17.08 -9.65
C SER A 26 2.98 15.58 -9.74
N LEU A 27 2.70 14.94 -10.88
CA LEU A 27 2.83 13.49 -11.05
C LEU A 27 4.27 13.01 -10.85
N ASP A 28 5.25 13.66 -11.48
CA ASP A 28 6.66 13.25 -11.36
C ASP A 28 7.16 13.36 -9.93
N LEU A 29 6.77 14.43 -9.23
CA LEU A 29 7.14 14.62 -7.83
C LEU A 29 6.49 13.55 -6.94
N PHE A 30 5.20 13.26 -7.14
CA PHE A 30 4.52 12.18 -6.45
C PHE A 30 5.21 10.82 -6.68
N LEU A 31 5.48 10.47 -7.95
CA LEU A 31 6.11 9.21 -8.31
C LEU A 31 7.51 9.08 -7.72
N SER A 32 8.25 10.19 -7.60
CA SER A 32 9.57 10.18 -6.95
C SER A 32 9.49 9.81 -5.47
N HIS A 33 8.53 10.37 -4.73
CA HIS A 33 8.28 10.04 -3.33
C HIS A 33 7.74 8.61 -3.16
N PHE A 34 6.82 8.20 -4.03
CA PHE A 34 6.27 6.85 -4.04
C PHE A 34 7.35 5.80 -4.29
N LYS A 35 8.21 6.01 -5.30
CA LYS A 35 9.33 5.11 -5.60
C LYS A 35 10.25 4.96 -4.40
N HIS A 36 10.63 6.07 -3.76
CA HIS A 36 11.51 6.04 -2.59
C HIS A 36 10.90 5.24 -1.43
N ALA A 37 9.62 5.46 -1.16
CA ALA A 37 8.84 4.71 -0.18
C ALA A 37 8.83 3.19 -0.47
N VAL A 38 8.56 2.82 -1.73
CA VAL A 38 8.51 1.42 -2.17
C VAL A 38 9.88 0.76 -2.06
N GLU A 39 10.96 1.46 -2.39
CA GLU A 39 12.33 0.94 -2.27
C GLU A 39 12.68 0.63 -0.81
N LEU A 40 12.32 1.52 0.13
CA LEU A 40 12.54 1.30 1.55
C LEU A 40 11.70 0.12 2.08
N ALA A 41 10.41 0.09 1.75
CA ALA A 41 9.52 -1.00 2.14
C ALA A 41 10.00 -2.34 1.61
N SER A 42 10.41 -2.41 0.33
CA SER A 42 10.82 -3.64 -0.35
C SER A 42 12.15 -4.20 0.16
N ALA A 43 12.96 -3.38 0.85
CA ALA A 43 14.20 -3.83 1.48
C ALA A 43 13.98 -4.51 2.84
N GLU A 44 12.77 -4.42 3.41
CA GLU A 44 12.43 -5.03 4.69
C GLU A 44 11.98 -6.50 4.54
N PRO A 45 12.35 -7.39 5.48
CA PRO A 45 11.83 -8.76 5.51
C PRO A 45 10.30 -8.83 5.64
N GLU A 46 9.70 -7.87 6.34
CA GLU A 46 8.25 -7.77 6.57
C GLU A 46 7.54 -6.81 5.59
N CYS A 47 8.06 -6.65 4.37
CA CYS A 47 7.51 -5.75 3.34
C CYS A 47 6.05 -6.04 2.97
N MET A 48 5.61 -7.29 3.15
CA MET A 48 4.24 -7.74 2.85
C MET A 48 3.22 -7.42 3.98
N SER A 49 3.68 -6.96 5.15
CA SER A 49 2.79 -6.67 6.29
C SER A 49 2.35 -5.21 6.28
N PHE A 50 1.15 -4.95 5.76
CA PHE A 50 0.60 -3.60 5.68
C PHE A 50 0.58 -2.85 7.04
N GLN A 51 0.14 -3.52 8.11
CA GLN A 51 0.11 -2.93 9.46
C GLN A 51 1.50 -2.52 9.95
N ASN A 52 2.53 -3.33 9.65
CA ASN A 52 3.91 -2.98 9.97
C ASN A 52 4.36 -1.77 9.15
N GLN A 53 4.09 -1.75 7.84
CA GLN A 53 4.51 -0.67 6.93
C GLN A 53 3.92 0.69 7.33
N LEU A 54 2.64 0.77 7.72
CA LEU A 54 2.00 2.04 8.10
C LEU A 54 2.67 2.77 9.27
N THR A 55 3.28 2.03 10.19
CA THR A 55 3.95 2.61 11.36
C THR A 55 5.36 3.13 11.07
N LYS A 56 5.88 2.89 9.86
CA LYS A 56 7.28 3.19 9.54
C LYS A 56 7.49 4.69 9.33
N PRO A 57 8.63 5.25 9.79
CA PRO A 57 8.91 6.68 9.62
C PRO A 57 8.89 7.16 8.16
N TYR A 58 9.32 6.33 7.21
CA TYR A 58 9.29 6.69 5.79
C TYR A 58 7.89 6.68 5.20
N MET A 59 6.92 5.95 5.78
CA MET A 59 5.50 6.08 5.41
C MET A 59 4.91 7.38 5.88
N THR A 60 5.22 7.80 7.11
CA THR A 60 4.85 9.15 7.57
C THR A 60 5.46 10.24 6.70
N ALA A 61 6.74 10.12 6.36
CA ALA A 61 7.42 11.07 5.48
C ALA A 61 6.83 11.11 4.06
N TYR A 62 6.55 9.94 3.49
CA TYR A 62 5.88 9.78 2.20
C TYR A 62 4.50 10.46 2.19
N ILE A 63 3.64 10.16 3.18
CA ILE A 63 2.30 10.76 3.25
C ILE A 63 2.40 12.27 3.41
N LYS A 64 3.26 12.77 4.30
CA LYS A 64 3.42 14.22 4.50
C LYS A 64 3.91 14.95 3.25
N ALA A 65 4.79 14.32 2.47
CA ALA A 65 5.33 14.89 1.23
C ALA A 65 4.32 14.84 0.08
N THR A 66 3.48 13.81 0.03
CA THR A 66 2.55 13.59 -1.09
C THR A 66 1.15 14.11 -0.87
N GLN A 67 0.69 14.26 0.38
CA GLN A 67 -0.66 14.76 0.69
C GLN A 67 -0.97 16.12 0.02
N PRO A 68 -0.04 17.10 -0.04
CA PRO A 68 -0.29 18.35 -0.74
C PRO A 68 -0.40 18.21 -2.27
N LEU A 69 -0.02 17.06 -2.84
CA LEU A 69 -0.02 16.78 -4.28
C LEU A 69 -1.32 16.09 -4.74
N TRP A 70 -2.18 15.67 -3.81
CA TRP A 70 -3.43 15.01 -4.14
C TRP A 70 -4.47 16.06 -4.52
N ALA A 71 -5.15 15.84 -5.65
CA ALA A 71 -6.22 16.71 -6.12
C ALA A 71 -7.48 16.58 -5.25
N GLU A 72 -7.67 15.42 -4.63
CA GLU A 72 -8.73 15.11 -3.68
C GLU A 72 -8.23 14.10 -2.63
N GLU A 73 -9.08 13.76 -1.66
CA GLU A 73 -8.75 12.75 -0.67
C GLU A 73 -8.57 11.37 -1.33
N ARG A 74 -7.49 10.67 -0.98
CA ARG A 74 -7.23 9.31 -1.48
C ARG A 74 -8.31 8.35 -1.00
N SER A 75 -8.71 7.41 -1.85
CA SER A 75 -9.56 6.29 -1.43
C SER A 75 -8.70 5.06 -1.16
N ALA A 76 -9.10 4.26 -0.18
CA ALA A 76 -8.40 3.06 0.22
C ALA A 76 -9.43 1.94 0.45
N GLU A 77 -9.30 0.85 -0.31
CA GLU A 77 -10.11 -0.35 -0.13
C GLU A 77 -9.24 -1.49 0.39
N VAL A 78 -9.67 -2.07 1.50
CA VAL A 78 -9.03 -3.25 2.07
C VAL A 78 -9.83 -4.49 1.71
N TRP A 79 -9.15 -5.46 1.11
CA TRP A 79 -9.72 -6.71 0.66
C TRP A 79 -9.09 -7.87 1.41
N GLU A 80 -9.90 -8.69 2.05
CA GLU A 80 -9.46 -9.87 2.77
C GLU A 80 -9.62 -11.11 1.88
N ARG A 81 -8.55 -11.91 1.83
CA ARG A 81 -8.56 -13.22 1.19
C ARG A 81 -9.06 -14.26 2.18
N MET A 82 -10.19 -14.87 1.85
CA MET A 82 -10.78 -15.93 2.65
C MET A 82 -10.30 -17.30 2.19
N GLU A 83 -10.35 -18.27 3.10
CA GLU A 83 -10.09 -19.68 2.80
C GLU A 83 -11.00 -20.15 1.64
N GLY A 84 -10.43 -20.83 0.64
CA GLY A 84 -11.20 -21.22 -0.56
C GLY A 84 -11.16 -20.21 -1.72
N SER A 85 -10.30 -19.19 -1.66
CA SER A 85 -9.99 -18.27 -2.78
C SER A 85 -11.10 -17.29 -3.19
N PHE A 86 -12.02 -16.97 -2.29
CA PHE A 86 -12.93 -15.84 -2.48
C PHE A 86 -12.42 -14.59 -1.76
N TRP A 87 -12.72 -13.43 -2.35
CA TRP A 87 -12.35 -12.11 -1.82
C TRP A 87 -13.57 -11.43 -1.24
N MET A 88 -13.42 -10.77 -0.10
CA MET A 88 -14.46 -9.89 0.44
C MET A 88 -13.85 -8.51 0.75
N LYS A 89 -14.62 -7.44 0.52
CA LYS A 89 -14.28 -6.14 1.09
C LYS A 89 -14.30 -6.28 2.61
N ALA A 90 -13.20 -5.93 3.27
CA ALA A 90 -13.15 -5.93 4.72
C ALA A 90 -14.19 -4.93 5.26
N ARG A 91 -14.92 -5.28 6.33
CA ARG A 91 -15.91 -4.36 6.92
C ARG A 91 -15.18 -3.11 7.45
N GLU A 92 -15.70 -1.92 7.13
CA GLU A 92 -15.15 -0.60 7.53
C GLU A 92 -14.79 -0.52 9.02
N SER A 93 -15.56 -1.19 9.89
CA SER A 93 -15.39 -1.15 11.36
C SER A 93 -14.12 -1.80 11.91
N VAL A 94 -13.27 -2.42 11.08
CA VAL A 94 -11.97 -2.98 11.51
C VAL A 94 -10.82 -1.96 11.37
N PHE A 95 -10.99 -0.92 10.53
CA PHE A 95 -9.91 0.01 10.17
C PHE A 95 -10.12 1.46 10.64
N GLU A 96 -11.27 1.82 11.24
CA GLU A 96 -11.54 3.16 11.81
C GLU A 96 -10.61 3.59 12.97
N LYS A 97 -9.65 2.73 13.39
CA LYS A 97 -8.73 3.00 14.50
C LYS A 97 -7.27 3.21 14.09
N ILE A 98 -6.97 3.31 12.81
CA ILE A 98 -5.59 3.57 12.32
C ILE A 98 -5.47 4.99 11.78
#